data_AF-A0A3E0RFQ1-F1
#
_entry.id   AF-A0A3E0RFQ1-F1
#
_cell.length_a   1.000
_cell.length_b   1.000
_cell.length_c   1.000
_cell.angle_alpha   90.00
_cell.angle_beta   90.00
_cell.angle_gamma   90.00
#
_symmetry.space_group_name_H-M   'P 1'
#
loop_
_entity.id
_entity.type
_entity.pdbx_description
1 polymer ?
#
loop_
_entity_poly.entity_id
_entity_poly.type
_entity_poly.pdbx_seq_one_letter_code
_entity_poly.pdbx_strand_id
1 'polypeptide(L)'
;MNEQKPYDPRYLHLIFSALLMIQLVLTSVVLYVASDTASVFLLPFAGNTYAIPGIAFVLVLLGRYVWNNGMREINTTEELFTKLEILTKIHIWRWVLVQLGTLILLTYTLIEGNFYYFIFALVNIVYFFTLRPKIFGLAGEL
;
A
#
# COMPACT_ATOMS: atom_id res chain seq x y z
N MET A 1 -4.29 12.18 -33.24
CA MET A 1 -4.96 12.36 -31.94
C MET A 1 -4.54 11.20 -31.06
N ASN A 2 -3.86 11.45 -29.95
CA ASN A 2 -3.45 10.41 -29.02
C ASN A 2 -4.70 10.01 -28.23
N GLU A 3 -5.38 8.94 -28.64
CA GLU A 3 -6.51 8.38 -27.89
C GLU A 3 -5.96 7.83 -26.57
N GLN A 4 -5.82 8.70 -25.58
CA GLN A 4 -5.56 8.30 -24.20
C GLN A 4 -6.75 7.46 -23.76
N LYS A 5 -6.57 6.14 -23.79
CA LYS A 5 -7.52 5.21 -23.17
C LYS A 5 -7.64 5.61 -21.69
N PRO A 6 -8.82 6.00 -21.20
CA PRO A 6 -9.00 6.47 -19.81
C PRO A 6 -8.63 5.40 -18.77
N TYR A 7 -8.58 4.14 -19.21
CA TYR A 7 -8.22 2.98 -18.41
C TYR A 7 -7.36 2.02 -19.22
N ASP A 8 -6.17 1.72 -18.72
CA ASP A 8 -5.37 0.61 -19.20
C ASP A 8 -4.93 -0.25 -18.00
N PRO A 9 -5.49 -1.46 -17.84
CA PRO A 9 -5.18 -2.33 -16.72
C PRO A 9 -3.70 -2.74 -16.64
N ARG A 10 -2.95 -2.66 -17.74
CA ARG A 10 -1.50 -2.94 -17.75
C ARG A 10 -0.73 -1.88 -16.96
N TYR A 11 -1.08 -0.61 -17.11
CA TYR A 11 -0.44 0.47 -16.34
C TYR A 11 -0.71 0.32 -14.85
N LEU A 12 -1.93 -0.08 -14.49
CA LEU A 12 -2.30 -0.31 -13.10
C LEU A 12 -1.50 -1.46 -12.48
N HIS A 13 -1.26 -2.54 -13.24
CA HIS A 13 -0.35 -3.61 -12.84
C HIS A 13 1.11 -3.18 -12.72
N LEU A 14 1.59 -2.35 -13.64
CA LEU A 14 2.96 -1.83 -13.60
C LEU A 14 3.18 -0.98 -12.35
N ILE A 15 2.27 -0.06 -12.04
CA ILE A 15 2.34 0.77 -10.83
C ILE A 15 2.33 -0.12 -9.58
N PHE A 16 1.39 -1.07 -9.49
CA PHE A 16 1.32 -2.00 -8.36
C PHE A 16 2.63 -2.78 -8.18
N SER A 17 3.15 -3.33 -9.27
CA SER A 17 4.37 -4.14 -9.25
C SER A 17 5.59 -3.30 -8.87
N ALA A 18 5.70 -2.08 -9.40
CA ALA A 18 6.77 -1.15 -9.06
C ALA A 18 6.74 -0.79 -7.56
N LEU A 19 5.56 -0.45 -7.02
CA LEU A 19 5.39 -0.14 -5.60
C LEU A 19 5.77 -1.35 -4.72
N LEU A 20 5.29 -2.55 -5.07
CA LEU A 20 5.65 -3.78 -4.37
C LEU A 20 7.17 -4.01 -4.40
N MET A 21 7.80 -3.90 -5.57
CA MET A 21 9.24 -4.06 -5.72
C MET A 21 10.03 -3.07 -4.87
N ILE A 22 9.60 -1.80 -4.78
CA ILE A 22 10.21 -0.81 -3.90
C ILE A 22 10.14 -1.27 -2.44
N GLN A 23 8.99 -1.75 -1.96
CA GLN A 23 8.87 -2.25 -0.58
C GLN A 23 9.79 -3.45 -0.33
N LEU A 24 9.87 -4.40 -1.26
CA LEU A 24 10.70 -5.60 -1.14
C LEU A 24 12.20 -5.27 -1.16
N VAL A 25 12.63 -4.35 -2.03
CA VAL A 25 14.02 -3.87 -2.07
C VAL A 25 14.37 -3.18 -0.75
N LEU A 26 13.53 -2.27 -0.26
CA LEU A 26 13.76 -1.59 1.01
C LEU A 26 13.78 -2.57 2.19
N THR A 27 12.90 -3.57 2.19
CA THR A 27 12.91 -4.64 3.20
C THR A 27 14.23 -5.39 3.18
N SER A 28 14.75 -5.70 1.99
CA SER A 28 16.05 -6.37 1.83
C SER A 28 17.22 -5.50 2.31
N VAL A 29 17.17 -4.18 2.04
CA VAL A 29 18.17 -3.22 2.54
C VAL A 29 18.14 -3.17 4.07
N VAL A 30 16.95 -3.10 4.68
CA VAL A 30 16.82 -3.10 6.15
C VAL A 30 17.40 -4.39 6.75
N LEU A 31 17.08 -5.54 6.17
CA LEU A 31 17.64 -6.82 6.59
C LEU A 31 19.17 -6.85 6.48
N TYR A 32 19.73 -6.35 5.38
CA TYR A 32 21.18 -6.31 5.20
C TYR A 32 21.85 -5.41 6.25
N VAL A 33 21.35 -4.18 6.43
CA VAL A 33 21.96 -3.17 7.30
C VAL A 33 21.82 -3.50 8.79
N ALA A 34 20.68 -4.06 9.20
CA ALA A 34 20.36 -4.28 10.60
C ALA A 34 20.42 -5.76 11.03
N SER A 35 20.92 -6.65 10.16
CA SER A 35 21.04 -8.10 10.46
C SER A 35 21.84 -8.38 11.72
N ASP A 36 22.98 -7.71 11.88
CA ASP A 36 23.90 -7.91 13.02
C ASP A 36 23.37 -7.31 14.33
N THR A 37 22.41 -6.39 14.25
CA THR A 37 21.79 -5.71 15.41
C THR A 37 20.35 -6.13 15.63
N ALA A 38 19.91 -7.21 14.98
CA ALA A 38 18.53 -7.66 14.99
C ALA A 38 18.09 -8.09 16.39
N SER A 39 17.36 -7.20 17.06
CA SER A 39 16.73 -7.47 18.34
C SER A 39 15.25 -7.12 18.28
N VAL A 40 14.43 -7.95 18.90
CA VAL A 40 12.98 -7.73 19.03
C VAL A 40 12.69 -7.54 20.49
N PHE A 41 12.24 -6.34 20.86
CA PHE A 41 11.89 -6.04 22.24
C PHE A 41 10.70 -5.09 22.31
N LEU A 42 9.94 -5.22 23.38
CA LEU A 42 8.79 -4.38 23.67
C LEU A 42 9.12 -3.46 24.85
N LEU A 43 9.04 -2.15 24.63
CA LEU A 43 9.14 -1.15 25.69
C LEU A 43 7.74 -0.59 25.94
N PRO A 44 6.92 -1.24 26.80
CA PRO A 44 5.49 -0.91 26.93
C PRO A 44 5.20 0.51 27.41
N PHE A 45 6.19 1.21 27.97
CA PHE A 45 6.04 2.60 28.43
C PHE A 45 6.69 3.62 27.48
N ALA A 46 7.32 3.19 26.40
CA ALA A 46 7.84 4.09 25.36
C ALA A 46 6.71 4.44 24.38
N GLY A 47 6.47 5.74 24.17
CA GLY A 47 5.39 6.22 23.30
C GLY A 47 5.47 5.67 21.87
N ASN A 48 6.67 5.49 21.34
CA ASN A 48 6.89 5.00 19.96
C ASN A 48 6.45 3.55 19.76
N THR A 49 6.54 2.70 20.80
CA THR A 49 6.23 1.26 20.70
C THR A 49 4.80 0.99 20.23
N TYR A 50 3.86 1.88 20.55
CA TYR A 50 2.47 1.76 20.05
C TYR A 50 2.11 2.84 19.03
N ALA A 51 2.72 4.03 19.10
CA ALA A 51 2.41 5.10 18.17
C ALA A 51 2.76 4.75 16.73
N ILE A 52 3.91 4.12 16.48
CA ILE A 52 4.37 3.85 15.11
C ILE A 52 3.51 2.78 14.40
N PRO A 53 3.26 1.58 15.00
CA PRO A 53 2.28 0.66 14.44
C PRO A 53 0.88 1.27 14.35
N GLY A 54 0.50 2.11 15.32
CA GLY A 54 -0.77 2.84 15.30
C GLY A 54 -0.93 3.76 14.09
N ILE A 55 0.10 4.54 13.73
CA ILE A 55 0.09 5.40 12.54
C ILE A 55 -0.05 4.57 11.27
N ALA A 56 0.71 3.47 11.15
CA ALA A 56 0.60 2.58 10.00
C ALA A 56 -0.81 1.98 9.88
N PHE A 57 -1.41 1.60 11.01
CA PHE A 57 -2.79 1.12 11.06
C PHE A 57 -3.80 2.20 10.64
N VAL A 58 -3.64 3.44 11.10
CA VAL A 58 -4.48 4.57 10.69
C VAL A 58 -4.39 4.79 9.18
N LEU A 59 -3.20 4.70 8.57
CA LEU A 59 -3.04 4.82 7.12
C LEU A 59 -3.78 3.71 6.36
N VAL A 60 -3.80 2.48 6.88
CA VAL A 60 -4.62 1.38 6.33
C VAL A 60 -6.11 1.70 6.42
N LEU A 61 -6.58 2.25 7.54
CA LEU A 61 -7.96 2.68 7.71
C LEU A 61 -8.34 3.81 6.75
N LEU A 62 -7.45 4.79 6.54
CA LEU A 62 -7.63 5.83 5.52
C LEU A 62 -7.72 5.24 4.12
N GLY A 63 -6.91 4.22 3.80
CA GLY A 63 -7.02 3.49 2.53
C GLY A 63 -8.38 2.83 2.35
N ARG A 64 -8.95 2.27 3.43
CA ARG A 64 -10.31 1.70 3.41
C ARG A 64 -11.39 2.79 3.28
N TYR A 65 -11.18 3.94 3.91
CA TYR A 65 -12.07 5.10 3.77
C TYR A 65 -12.10 5.62 2.33
N VAL A 66 -10.93 5.80 1.69
CA VAL A 66 -10.80 6.17 0.28
C VAL A 66 -11.53 5.17 -0.62
N TRP A 67 -11.38 3.86 -0.35
CA TRP A 67 -12.09 2.82 -1.08
C TRP A 67 -13.61 2.96 -0.98
N ASN A 68 -14.14 3.07 0.24
CA ASN A 68 -15.58 3.15 0.48
C ASN A 68 -16.19 4.40 -0.18
N ASN A 69 -15.54 5.55 -0.03
CA ASN A 69 -16.01 6.80 -0.62
C ASN A 69 -15.97 6.76 -2.14
N GLY A 70 -14.89 6.27 -2.72
CA GLY A 70 -14.78 6.21 -4.17
C GLY A 70 -15.70 5.16 -4.79
N MET A 71 -15.96 4.03 -4.12
CA MET A 71 -17.01 3.09 -4.56
C MET A 71 -18.41 3.70 -4.49
N ARG A 72 -18.69 4.54 -3.49
CA ARG A 72 -19.95 5.29 -3.41
C ARG A 72 -20.08 6.26 -4.58
N GLU A 73 -19.00 6.94 -4.96
CA GLU A 73 -18.95 7.83 -6.11
C GLU A 73 -19.21 7.07 -7.43
N ILE A 74 -18.55 5.93 -7.63
CA ILE A 74 -18.75 5.05 -8.80
C ILE A 74 -20.22 4.61 -8.96
N ASN A 75 -20.92 4.36 -7.86
CA ASN A 75 -22.33 3.97 -7.89
C ASN A 75 -23.26 5.11 -8.33
N THR A 76 -22.86 6.37 -8.10
CA THR A 76 -23.64 7.56 -8.47
C THR A 76 -23.27 8.13 -9.85
N THR A 77 -22.11 7.76 -10.39
CA THR A 77 -21.71 8.14 -11.75
C THR A 77 -22.48 7.29 -12.76
N GLU A 78 -22.88 7.86 -13.90
CA GLU A 78 -23.51 7.10 -14.99
C GLU A 78 -22.47 6.67 -16.04
N GLU A 79 -21.58 7.59 -16.41
CA GLU A 79 -20.57 7.37 -17.46
C GLU A 79 -19.52 6.32 -17.08
N LEU A 80 -19.36 5.31 -17.95
CA LEU A 80 -18.45 4.19 -17.74
C LEU A 80 -16.98 4.64 -17.65
N PHE A 81 -16.53 5.54 -18.53
CA PHE A 81 -15.14 5.99 -18.54
C PHE A 81 -14.77 6.71 -17.24
N THR A 82 -15.65 7.57 -16.76
CA THR A 82 -15.48 8.29 -15.48
C THR A 82 -15.42 7.32 -14.30
N LYS A 83 -16.22 6.25 -14.30
CA LYS A 83 -16.11 5.18 -13.27
C LYS A 83 -14.75 4.51 -13.27
N LEU A 84 -14.21 4.20 -14.45
CA LEU A 84 -12.91 3.52 -14.57
C LEU A 84 -11.75 4.43 -14.14
N GLU A 85 -11.84 5.73 -14.40
CA GLU A 85 -10.87 6.72 -13.90
C GLU A 85 -10.90 6.79 -12.37
N ILE A 86 -12.10 6.93 -11.78
CA ILE A 86 -12.28 6.94 -10.33
C ILE A 86 -11.75 5.63 -9.71
N LEU A 87 -12.06 4.48 -10.31
CA LEU A 87 -11.59 3.17 -9.87
C LEU A 87 -10.04 3.11 -9.84
N THR A 88 -9.40 3.62 -10.89
CA THR A 88 -7.93 3.69 -10.99
C THR A 88 -7.35 4.55 -9.88
N LYS A 89 -7.92 5.74 -9.67
CA LYS A 89 -7.50 6.70 -8.65
C LYS A 89 -7.61 6.10 -7.24
N ILE A 90 -8.71 5.42 -6.93
CA ILE A 90 -8.91 4.76 -5.62
C ILE A 90 -7.83 3.70 -5.37
N HIS A 91 -7.54 2.85 -6.35
CA HIS A 91 -6.52 1.80 -6.21
C HIS A 91 -5.15 2.41 -5.90
N ILE A 92 -4.74 3.40 -6.70
CA ILE A 92 -3.45 4.08 -6.52
C ILE A 92 -3.36 4.71 -5.13
N TRP A 93 -4.39 5.45 -4.69
CA TRP A 93 -4.39 6.05 -3.35
C TRP A 93 -4.29 5.02 -2.24
N ARG A 94 -5.03 3.91 -2.34
CA ARG A 94 -4.99 2.84 -1.36
C ARG A 94 -3.59 2.23 -1.25
N TRP A 95 -2.92 2.03 -2.39
CA TRP A 95 -1.54 1.52 -2.41
C TRP A 95 -0.55 2.52 -1.83
N VAL A 96 -0.65 3.80 -2.18
CA VAL A 96 0.23 4.84 -1.65
C VAL A 96 0.12 4.93 -0.12
N LEU A 97 -1.09 4.87 0.44
CA LEU A 97 -1.28 4.92 1.90
C LEU A 97 -0.65 3.73 2.61
N VAL A 98 -0.80 2.53 2.06
CA VAL A 98 -0.17 1.32 2.62
C VAL A 98 1.36 1.39 2.47
N GLN A 99 1.86 1.84 1.32
CA GLN A 99 3.29 2.07 1.07
C GLN A 99 3.89 3.01 2.12
N LEU A 100 3.24 4.13 2.40
CA LEU A 100 3.70 5.10 3.41
C LEU A 100 3.79 4.46 4.80
N GLY A 101 2.78 3.66 5.18
CA GLY A 101 2.82 2.90 6.44
C GLY A 101 4.01 1.94 6.51
N THR A 102 4.28 1.20 5.43
CA THR A 102 5.43 0.30 5.33
C THR A 102 6.75 1.06 5.43
N LEU A 103 6.90 2.20 4.75
CA LEU A 103 8.10 3.03 4.80
C LEU A 103 8.38 3.53 6.21
N ILE A 104 7.36 4.03 6.92
CA ILE A 104 7.49 4.47 8.32
C ILE A 104 7.99 3.31 9.19
N LEU A 105 7.38 2.12 9.10
CA LEU A 105 7.75 0.96 9.90
C LEU A 105 9.18 0.48 9.64
N LEU A 106 9.58 0.39 8.36
CA LEU A 106 10.95 0.03 7.98
C LEU A 106 11.98 1.08 8.44
N THR A 107 11.61 2.36 8.40
CA THR A 107 12.49 3.45 8.85
C THR A 107 12.72 3.39 10.36
N TYR A 108 11.66 3.20 11.15
CA TYR A 108 11.77 3.07 12.60
C TYR A 108 12.46 1.78 13.04
N THR A 109 12.40 0.72 12.23
CA THR A 109 13.24 -0.48 12.43
C THR A 109 14.72 -0.11 12.47
N LEU A 110 15.17 0.73 11.53
CA LEU A 110 16.57 1.16 11.46
C LEU A 110 16.92 2.18 12.55
N ILE A 111 16.04 3.15 12.83
CA ILE A 111 16.29 4.20 13.81
C ILE A 111 16.43 3.63 15.23
N GLU A 112 15.53 2.72 15.61
CA GLU A 112 15.51 2.15 16.96
C GLU A 112 16.27 0.82 17.06
N GLY A 113 16.76 0.28 15.94
CA GLY A 113 17.38 -1.04 15.90
C GLY A 113 16.44 -2.17 16.36
N ASN A 114 15.13 -1.95 16.29
CA ASN A 114 14.12 -2.83 16.85
C ASN A 114 13.27 -3.47 15.76
N PHE A 115 13.42 -4.78 15.60
CA PHE A 115 12.71 -5.58 14.60
C PHE A 115 11.23 -5.80 14.95
N TYR A 116 10.76 -5.33 16.10
CA TYR A 116 9.33 -5.25 16.38
C TYR A 116 8.58 -4.47 15.27
N TYR A 117 9.08 -3.32 14.83
CA TYR A 117 8.45 -2.54 13.75
C TYR A 117 8.55 -3.25 12.39
N PHE A 118 9.62 -4.03 12.19
CA PHE A 118 9.84 -4.82 10.99
C PHE A 118 8.75 -5.88 10.81
N ILE A 119 8.33 -6.54 11.89
CA ILE A 119 7.24 -7.54 11.85
C ILE A 119 5.94 -6.88 11.33
N PHE A 120 5.61 -5.69 11.83
CA PHE A 120 4.45 -4.95 11.31
C PHE A 120 4.63 -4.53 9.85
N ALA A 121 5.85 -4.17 9.43
CA ALA A 121 6.13 -3.86 8.03
C ALA A 121 5.85 -5.07 7.13
N LEU A 122 6.26 -6.27 7.55
CA LEU A 122 5.96 -7.51 6.83
C LEU A 122 4.46 -7.77 6.72
N VAL A 123 3.70 -7.61 7.80
CA VAL A 123 2.23 -7.73 7.78
C VAL A 123 1.64 -6.73 6.79
N ASN A 124 2.14 -5.50 6.77
CA ASN A 124 1.65 -4.46 5.87
C ASN A 124 2.00 -4.74 4.40
N ILE A 125 3.16 -5.33 4.11
CA ILE A 125 3.56 -5.81 2.77
C ILE A 125 2.66 -6.97 2.32
N VAL A 126 2.39 -7.94 3.20
CA VAL A 126 1.45 -9.03 2.91
C VAL A 126 0.06 -8.47 2.62
N TYR A 127 -0.40 -7.52 3.44
CA TYR A 127 -1.66 -6.82 3.17
C TYR A 127 -1.63 -6.10 1.81
N PHE A 128 -0.56 -5.37 1.48
CA PHE A 128 -0.39 -4.72 0.18
C PHE A 128 -0.53 -5.73 -0.97
N PHE A 129 0.05 -6.92 -0.84
CA PHE A 129 -0.08 -7.97 -1.84
C PHE A 129 -1.54 -8.39 -2.09
N THR A 130 -2.37 -8.42 -1.03
CA THR A 130 -3.83 -8.69 -1.17
C THR A 130 -4.60 -7.59 -1.91
N LEU A 131 -4.01 -6.40 -2.04
CA LEU A 131 -4.59 -5.26 -2.76
C LEU A 131 -4.29 -5.26 -4.26
N ARG A 132 -3.80 -6.39 -4.79
CA ARG A 132 -3.55 -6.58 -6.22
C ARG A 132 -4.74 -6.06 -7.04
N PRO A 133 -4.49 -5.28 -8.11
CA PRO A 133 -5.57 -4.79 -8.95
C PRO A 133 -6.32 -5.98 -9.54
N LYS A 134 -7.63 -6.01 -9.36
CA LYS A 134 -8.50 -6.95 -10.05
C LYS A 134 -8.82 -6.35 -11.41
N ILE A 135 -8.27 -6.94 -12.47
CA ILE A 135 -8.57 -6.52 -13.83
C ILE A 135 -10.04 -6.85 -14.08
N PHE A 136 -10.89 -5.84 -14.22
CA PHE A 136 -12.15 -6.02 -14.91
C PHE A 136 -11.83 -6.00 -16.39
N GLY A 137 -11.60 -7.19 -16.95
CA GLY A 137 -11.64 -7.33 -18.39
C GLY A 137 -13.07 -7.03 -18.81
N LEU A 138 -13.33 -5.87 -19.41
CA LEU A 138 -14.46 -5.68 -20.33
C LEU A 138 -14.21 -6.46 -21.64
N ALA A 139 -13.61 -7.65 -21.52
CA ALA A 139 -13.67 -8.67 -22.53
C ALA A 139 -15.04 -9.35 -22.32
N GLY A 140 -16.09 -8.64 -22.74
CA GLY A 140 -17.09 -9.34 -23.54
C GLY A 140 -16.35 -9.81 -24.79
N GLU A 141 -15.72 -10.98 -24.69
CA GLU A 141 -15.48 -11.76 -25.89
C GLU A 141 -16.85 -12.21 -26.37
N LEU A 142 -17.06 -11.87 -27.64
CA LEU A 142 -18.24 -12.07 -28.49
C LEU A 142 -18.71 -13.53 -28.52
#